data_AF-A0A172U0Q1-F1
#
_entry.id   AF-A0A172U0Q1-F1
#
_cell.length_a   1.000
_cell.length_b   1.000
_cell.length_c   1.000
_cell.angle_alpha   90.00
_cell.angle_beta   90.00
_cell.angle_gamma   90.00
#
_symmetry.space_group_name_H-M   'P 1'
#
loop_
_entity.id
_entity.type
_entity.pdbx_description
1 polymer ?
#
loop_
_entity_poly.entity_id
_entity_poly.type
_entity_poly.pdbx_seq_one_letter_code
_entity_poly.pdbx_strand_id
1 'polypeptide(L)'
;MSVDQQFNAVQEKLQLLLKQHNRLKRENEQLRQLLQEQKEQQGLSLQLIEQLEQQVAILKYATTEMNEIDRKEFERKINQFLKEIDKCIAFLSQ
;
A
#
# COMPACT_ATOMS: atom_id res chain seq x y z
N MET A 1 49.57 28.04 -13.08
CA MET A 1 48.66 27.10 -13.78
C MET A 1 48.00 27.88 -14.91
N SER A 2 48.09 27.41 -16.15
CA SER A 2 47.44 28.10 -17.28
C SER A 2 45.92 28.05 -17.11
N VAL A 3 45.21 29.07 -17.61
CA VAL A 3 43.75 29.13 -17.63
C VAL A 3 43.16 27.86 -18.28
N ASP A 4 43.84 27.32 -19.29
CA ASP A 4 43.46 26.07 -19.97
C ASP A 4 43.45 24.84 -19.05
N GLN A 5 44.37 24.77 -18.09
CA GLN A 5 44.42 23.66 -17.13
C GLN A 5 43.26 23.70 -16.14
N GLN A 6 42.86 24.91 -15.72
CA GLN A 6 41.70 25.10 -14.86
C GLN A 6 40.40 24.79 -15.61
N PHE A 7 40.30 25.20 -16.87
CA PHE A 7 39.15 24.91 -17.72
C PHE A 7 38.96 23.39 -17.93
N ASN A 8 40.04 22.67 -18.25
CA ASN A 8 39.99 21.22 -18.41
C ASN A 8 39.58 20.49 -17.11
N ALA A 9 40.11 20.91 -15.95
CA ALA A 9 39.74 20.32 -14.66
C ALA A 9 38.26 20.54 -14.31
N VAL A 10 37.69 21.70 -14.67
CA VAL A 10 36.26 21.99 -14.49
C VAL A 10 35.42 21.13 -15.43
N GLN A 11 35.84 20.99 -16.70
CA GLN A 11 35.13 20.17 -17.68
C GLN A 11 35.09 18.69 -17.28
N GLU A 12 36.19 18.13 -16.77
CA GLU A 12 36.24 16.75 -16.27
C GLU A 12 35.30 16.54 -15.08
N LYS A 13 35.30 17.47 -14.11
CA LYS A 13 34.38 17.41 -12.96
C LYS A 13 32.92 17.48 -13.38
N LEU A 14 32.60 18.34 -14.36
CA LEU A 14 31.24 18.48 -14.88
C LEU A 14 30.79 17.19 -15.59
N GLN A 15 31.66 16.58 -16.39
CA GLN A 15 31.36 15.30 -17.04
C GLN A 15 31.16 14.17 -16.03
N LEU A 16 31.98 14.12 -14.97
CA LEU A 16 31.83 13.13 -13.90
C LEU A 16 30.49 13.32 -13.17
N LEU A 17 30.14 14.57 -12.84
CA LEU A 17 28.89 14.90 -12.18
C LEU A 17 27.68 14.54 -13.05
N LEU A 18 27.73 14.81 -14.35
CA LEU A 18 26.68 14.42 -15.30
C LEU A 18 26.50 12.89 -15.37
N LYS A 19 27.60 12.13 -15.39
CA LYS A 19 27.54 10.66 -15.38
C LYS A 19 26.90 10.15 -14.08
N GLN A 20 27.30 10.68 -12.93
CA GLN A 20 26.72 10.30 -11.64
C GLN A 20 25.24 10.68 -11.56
N HIS A 21 24.87 11.87 -12.02
CA HIS A 21 23.49 12.32 -12.03
C HIS A 21 22.61 11.44 -12.91
N ASN A 22 23.05 11.11 -14.13
CA ASN A 22 22.32 10.22 -15.02
C ASN A 22 22.17 8.81 -14.45
N ARG A 23 23.20 8.30 -13.76
CA ARG A 23 23.12 7.01 -13.07
C ARG A 23 22.10 7.04 -11.93
N LEU A 24 22.18 8.04 -11.05
CA LEU A 24 21.25 8.19 -9.93
C LEU A 24 19.81 8.40 -10.41
N LYS A 25 19.62 9.13 -11.51
CA LYS A 25 18.29 9.32 -12.10
C LYS A 25 17.68 7.99 -12.56
N ARG A 26 18.45 7.15 -13.26
CA ARG A 26 18.01 5.81 -13.67
C ARG A 26 17.72 4.90 -12.48
N GLU A 27 18.60 4.88 -11.49
CA GLU A 27 18.39 4.11 -10.26
C GLU A 27 17.13 4.58 -9.52
N ASN A 28 16.87 5.89 -9.48
CA ASN A 28 15.65 6.44 -8.87
C ASN A 28 14.38 6.03 -9.62
N GLU A 29 14.40 6.07 -10.96
CA GLU A 29 13.28 5.61 -11.80
C GLU A 29 13.00 4.11 -11.58
N GLN A 30 14.04 3.28 -11.55
CA GLN A 30 13.92 1.84 -11.27
C GLN A 30 13.36 1.56 -9.87
N LEU A 31 13.85 2.26 -8.84
CA LEU A 31 13.36 2.10 -7.48
C LEU A 31 11.90 2.53 -7.34
N ARG A 32 11.48 3.58 -8.05
CA ARG A 32 10.07 4.01 -8.06
C ARG A 32 9.16 2.96 -8.70
N GLN A 33 9.60 2.33 -9.78
CA GLN A 33 8.85 1.24 -10.42
C GLN A 33 8.71 0.04 -9.48
N LEU A 34 9.81 -0.41 -8.88
CA LEU A 34 9.79 -1.52 -7.91
C LEU A 34 8.90 -1.21 -6.69
N LEU A 35 8.92 0.03 -6.19
CA LEU A 35 8.06 0.44 -5.09
C LEU A 35 6.57 0.39 -5.47
N GLN A 36 6.24 0.78 -6.70
CA GLN A 36 4.87 0.72 -7.20
C GLN A 36 4.39 -0.73 -7.31
N GLU A 37 5.20 -1.61 -7.91
CA GLU A 37 4.89 -3.04 -8.02
C GLU A 37 4.71 -3.70 -6.64
N GLN A 38 5.59 -3.41 -5.69
CA GLN A 38 5.47 -3.95 -4.33
C GLN A 38 4.21 -3.46 -3.62
N LYS A 39 3.82 -2.19 -3.80
CA LYS A 39 2.58 -1.66 -3.22
C LYS A 39 1.35 -2.35 -3.80
N GLU A 40 1.34 -2.60 -5.10
CA GLU A 40 0.25 -3.33 -5.75
C GLU A 40 0.16 -4.77 -5.24
N GLN A 41 1.28 -5.48 -5.15
CA GLN A 41 1.33 -6.83 -4.57
C GLN A 41 0.89 -6.87 -3.10
N GLN A 42 1.28 -5.86 -2.32
CA GLN A 42 0.86 -5.73 -0.93
C GLN A 42 -0.65 -5.49 -0.84
N GLY A 43 -1.21 -4.64 -1.70
CA GLY A 43 -2.66 -4.41 -1.80
C GLY A 43 -3.42 -5.70 -2.11
N LEU A 44 -2.97 -6.46 -3.11
CA LEU A 44 -3.56 -7.76 -3.45
C LEU A 44 -3.47 -8.76 -2.30
N SER A 45 -2.33 -8.80 -1.61
CA SER A 45 -2.13 -9.69 -0.46
C SER A 45 -3.05 -9.32 0.69
N LEU A 46 -3.24 -8.03 0.98
CA LEU A 46 -4.18 -7.55 1.99
C LEU A 46 -5.63 -7.92 1.65
N GLN A 47 -6.03 -7.76 0.39
CA GLN A 47 -7.36 -8.18 -0.07
C GLN A 47 -7.56 -9.70 0.08
N LEU A 48 -6.54 -10.49 -0.24
CA LEU A 48 -6.61 -11.94 -0.05
C LEU A 48 -6.71 -12.32 1.43
N ILE A 49 -5.96 -11.64 2.31
CA ILE A 49 -6.05 -11.83 3.75
C ILE A 49 -7.46 -11.53 4.24
N GLU A 50 -8.04 -10.40 3.84
CA GLU A 50 -9.41 -10.02 4.22
C GLU A 50 -10.43 -11.06 3.75
N GLN A 51 -10.30 -11.56 2.52
CA GLN A 51 -11.17 -12.63 2.01
C GLN A 51 -11.01 -13.95 2.78
N LEU A 52 -9.78 -14.30 3.17
CA LEU A 52 -9.52 -15.51 3.96
C LEU A 52 -10.05 -15.35 5.39
N GLU A 53 -9.91 -14.18 5.99
CA GLU A 53 -10.49 -13.87 7.31
C GLU A 53 -12.00 -13.98 7.29
N GLN A 54 -12.66 -13.48 6.25
CA GLN A 54 -14.10 -13.63 6.06
C GLN A 54 -14.51 -15.12 5.92
N GLN A 55 -13.79 -15.89 5.11
CA GLN A 55 -14.05 -17.33 4.97
C GLN A 55 -13.85 -18.09 6.28
N VAL A 56 -12.79 -17.77 7.04
CA VAL A 56 -12.54 -18.35 8.36
C VAL A 56 -13.64 -17.96 9.34
N ALA A 57 -14.13 -16.72 9.30
CA ALA A 57 -15.25 -16.29 10.13
C ALA A 57 -16.51 -17.10 9.80
N ILE A 58 -16.87 -17.23 8.52
CA ILE A 58 -18.03 -18.03 8.07
C ILE A 58 -17.89 -19.49 8.52
N LEU A 59 -16.71 -20.09 8.35
CA LEU A 59 -16.46 -21.47 8.78
C LEU A 59 -16.58 -21.64 10.30
N LYS A 60 -16.06 -20.69 11.10
CA LYS A 60 -16.25 -20.68 12.55
C LYS A 60 -17.72 -20.58 12.94
N TYR A 61 -18.50 -19.75 12.25
CA TYR A 61 -19.95 -19.67 12.45
C TYR A 61 -20.68 -20.96 12.05
N ALA A 62 -20.18 -21.69 11.04
CA ALA A 62 -20.78 -22.93 10.58
C ALA A 62 -20.40 -24.16 11.42
N THR A 63 -19.21 -24.16 12.05
CA THR A 63 -18.73 -25.29 12.88
C THR A 63 -19.06 -25.14 14.36
N THR A 64 -19.27 -23.92 14.84
CA THR A 64 -19.75 -23.70 16.21
C THR A 64 -21.28 -23.77 16.17
N GLU A 65 -21.88 -24.87 16.60
CA GLU A 65 -23.28 -24.85 17.05
C GLU A 65 -23.42 -23.64 17.98
N MET A 66 -24.12 -22.59 17.52
CA MET A 66 -24.19 -21.30 18.17
C MET A 66 -24.61 -21.46 19.64
N ASN A 67 -23.66 -21.37 20.56
CA ASN A 67 -23.97 -21.08 21.95
C ASN A 67 -24.67 -19.71 21.97
N GLU A 68 -25.77 -19.57 22.74
CA GLU A 68 -26.61 -18.34 22.74
C GLU A 68 -25.84 -17.03 22.97
N ILE A 69 -24.68 -17.12 23.60
CA ILE A 69 -23.77 -16.00 23.88
C ILE A 69 -23.19 -15.44 22.58
N ASP A 70 -22.74 -16.30 21.66
CA ASP A 70 -22.16 -15.90 20.38
C ASP A 70 -23.22 -15.29 19.45
N ARG A 71 -24.47 -15.76 19.54
CA ARG A 71 -25.60 -15.21 18.78
C ARG A 71 -25.92 -13.77 19.18
N LYS A 72 -25.85 -13.46 20.48
CA LYS A 72 -26.05 -12.09 21.00
C LYS A 72 -24.91 -11.14 20.63
N GLU A 73 -23.67 -11.61 20.71
CA GLU A 73 -22.50 -10.85 20.24
C GLU A 73 -22.60 -10.55 18.74
N PHE A 74 -23.07 -11.53 17.96
CA PHE A 74 -23.26 -11.40 16.52
C PHE A 74 -24.37 -10.41 16.15
N GLU A 75 -25.53 -10.45 16.83
CA GLU A 75 -26.59 -9.45 16.66
C GLU A 75 -26.09 -8.03 16.99
N ARG A 76 -25.24 -7.86 18.00
CA ARG A 76 -24.63 -6.57 18.30
C ARG A 76 -23.72 -6.09 17.18
N LYS A 77 -22.85 -6.96 16.66
CA LYS A 77 -21.96 -6.61 15.53
C LYS A 77 -22.74 -6.28 14.26
N ILE A 78 -23.77 -7.05 13.92
CA ILE A 78 -24.65 -6.75 12.77
C ILE A 78 -25.34 -5.39 12.95
N ASN A 79 -25.89 -5.10 14.12
CA ASN A 79 -26.49 -3.79 14.39
C ASN A 79 -25.49 -2.63 14.29
N GLN A 80 -24.22 -2.89 14.61
CA GLN A 80 -23.16 -1.90 14.51
C GLN A 80 -22.78 -1.65 13.03
N PHE A 81 -22.62 -2.72 12.24
CA PHE A 81 -22.42 -2.62 10.81
C PHE A 81 -23.60 -1.96 10.08
N LEU A 82 -24.85 -2.26 10.46
CA LEU A 82 -26.03 -1.58 9.94
C LEU A 82 -25.99 -0.07 10.20
N LYS A 83 -25.60 0.35 11.40
CA LYS A 83 -25.44 1.77 11.73
C LYS A 83 -24.33 2.45 10.94
N GLU A 84 -23.25 1.74 10.65
CA GLU A 84 -22.18 2.28 9.80
C GLU A 84 -22.62 2.40 8.35
N ILE A 85 -23.38 1.42 7.84
CA ILE A 85 -24.00 1.48 6.51
C ILE A 85 -24.96 2.68 6.44
N ASP A 86 -25.85 2.85 7.43
CA ASP A 86 -26.77 4.00 7.48
C ASP A 86 -26.02 5.34 7.52
N LYS A 87 -24.91 5.43 8.25
CA LYS A 87 -24.06 6.63 8.27
C LYS A 87 -23.39 6.88 6.91
N CYS A 88 -22.89 5.85 6.25
CA CYS A 88 -22.31 5.96 4.92
C CYS A 88 -23.37 6.35 3.87
N ILE A 89 -24.59 5.80 3.96
CA ILE A 89 -25.72 6.18 3.09
C ILE A 89 -26.11 7.63 3.33
N ALA A 90 -26.20 8.08 4.59
CA ALA A 90 -26.49 9.46 4.94
C ALA A 90 -25.40 10.44 4.49
N PHE A 91 -24.14 10.01 4.47
CA PHE A 91 -23.03 10.80 3.96
C PHE A 91 -23.01 10.87 2.42
N LEU A 92 -23.48 9.83 1.73
CA LEU A 92 -23.59 9.78 0.27
C LEU A 92 -24.85 10.47 -0.27
N SER A 93 -25.87 10.68 0.56
CA SER A 93 -27.11 11.37 0.18
C SER A 93 -27.06 12.89 0.38
N GLN A 94 -25.90 13.44 0.74
CA GLN A 94 -25.65 14.87 0.91
C GLN A 94 -24.75 15.42 -0.21
#